data_AF-A0A4P5S1L5-F1
#
_entry.id   AF-A0A4P5S1L5-F1
#
_cell.length_a   1.000
_cell.length_b   1.000
_cell.length_c   1.000
_cell.angle_alpha   90.00
_cell.angle_beta   90.00
_cell.angle_gamma   90.00
#
_symmetry.space_group_name_H-M   'P 1'
#
loop_
_entity.id
_entity.type
_entity.pdbx_description
1 polymer ?
#
loop_
_entity_poly.entity_id
_entity_poly.type
_entity_poly.pdbx_seq_one_letter_code
_entity_poly.pdbx_strand_id
1 'polypeptide(L)'
;MRAIIVERMEDTQSSTRGYAGLMYASMASIGAGLIHGGAIGLHAEHPQLARLFILVTVAQVAWGVMVTLHPRGWLFLVGMFVNASAVAGWLVTRLSGISWIDGLEVRERAQIADSLCAALGLIAAAIAMNAVLRGKIEISSTPRLAAPSVLVAVVTIVAMWNGATHVHAHGDEAHGGAAHDGVVLENWPRAFDPSLPLDISNVEGVSPEQELRAANLIKETGIKLLHWADPKTAYAEGWRSIGDTVTGFEHYQNYSLYDDDKFLDPTAPESLVYKVGLGGQRTLVSAMFMAGTKVPMDSPQLTDYAGSLMQWHIHDNLCFVKGFSGAPMVVGITNAQGVCAFGTRSPGDNAMVHVWIVPHECGPFAALEGVGAGSAIVSEADRRDKCGDHTHPA
;
A
#
# COMPACT_ATOMS: atom_id res chain seq x y z
N MET A 1 37.01 -54.49 8.29
CA MET A 1 35.88 -53.85 8.99
C MET A 1 36.15 -52.40 9.42
N ARG A 2 37.32 -52.05 9.98
CA ARG A 2 37.65 -50.63 10.32
C ARG A 2 37.70 -49.68 9.12
N ALA A 3 38.24 -50.11 7.97
CA ALA A 3 38.33 -49.25 6.77
C ALA A 3 36.95 -48.86 6.18
N ILE A 4 36.00 -49.79 6.16
CA ILE A 4 34.65 -49.58 5.61
C ILE A 4 33.83 -48.61 6.50
N ILE A 5 34.09 -48.58 7.81
CA ILE A 5 33.41 -47.64 8.73
C ILE A 5 33.98 -46.22 8.57
N VAL A 6 35.28 -46.09 8.31
CA VAL A 6 35.92 -44.78 8.09
C VAL A 6 35.45 -44.16 6.77
N GLU A 7 35.42 -44.93 5.66
CA GLU A 7 34.87 -44.45 4.38
C GLU A 7 33.40 -44.00 4.52
N ARG A 8 32.58 -44.75 5.25
CA ARG A 8 31.17 -44.40 5.45
C ARG A 8 30.98 -43.14 6.32
N MET A 9 31.88 -42.90 7.27
CA MET A 9 31.86 -41.70 8.11
C MET A 9 32.39 -40.46 7.37
N GLU A 10 33.40 -40.62 6.51
CA GLU A 10 33.92 -39.58 5.62
C GLU A 10 32.89 -39.15 4.57
N ASP A 11 32.14 -40.11 4.00
CA ASP A 11 31.08 -39.83 3.01
C ASP A 11 29.88 -39.08 3.64
N THR A 12 29.57 -39.40 4.91
CA THR A 12 28.52 -38.71 5.68
C THR A 12 28.94 -37.28 6.09
N GLN A 13 30.21 -37.07 6.46
CA GLN A 13 30.75 -35.72 6.77
C GLN A 13 30.95 -34.85 5.52
N SER A 14 31.34 -35.44 4.39
CA SER A 14 31.49 -34.79 3.08
C SER A 14 30.15 -34.26 2.56
N SER A 15 29.07 -35.02 2.73
CA SER A 15 27.71 -34.62 2.33
C SER A 15 27.25 -33.34 3.05
N THR A 16 27.53 -33.17 4.35
CA THR A 16 27.08 -32.00 5.12
C THR A 16 27.82 -30.68 4.82
N ARG A 17 28.96 -30.70 4.14
CA ARG A 17 29.86 -29.53 3.99
C ARG A 17 29.57 -28.62 2.79
N GLY A 18 28.60 -28.96 1.93
CA GLY A 18 28.29 -28.22 0.70
C GLY A 18 27.07 -27.29 0.73
N TYR A 19 26.31 -27.22 1.83
CA TYR A 19 24.95 -26.64 1.84
C TYR A 19 24.81 -25.26 2.50
N ALA A 20 25.85 -24.75 3.16
CA ALA A 20 25.79 -23.47 3.88
C ALA A 20 25.51 -22.26 2.98
N GLY A 21 26.04 -22.24 1.75
CA GLY A 21 25.76 -21.18 0.76
C GLY A 21 24.30 -21.15 0.34
N LEU A 22 23.67 -22.32 0.23
CA LEU A 22 22.27 -22.46 -0.17
C LEU A 22 21.31 -21.92 0.90
N MET A 23 21.73 -21.93 2.18
CA MET A 23 20.96 -21.30 3.26
C MET A 23 20.84 -19.79 3.04
N TYR A 24 21.90 -19.10 2.60
CA TYR A 24 21.81 -17.68 2.27
C TYR A 24 20.93 -17.42 1.05
N ALA A 25 21.01 -18.27 0.02
CA ALA A 25 20.11 -18.19 -1.12
C ALA A 25 18.65 -18.40 -0.71
N SER A 26 18.39 -19.34 0.20
CA SER A 26 17.07 -19.63 0.72
C SER A 26 16.48 -18.45 1.51
N MET A 27 17.30 -17.80 2.35
CA MET A 27 16.89 -16.62 3.10
C MET A 27 16.53 -15.48 2.16
N ALA A 28 17.40 -15.16 1.20
CA ALA A 28 17.17 -14.12 0.22
C ALA A 28 15.90 -14.41 -0.62
N SER A 29 15.70 -15.66 -1.05
CA SER A 29 14.51 -16.06 -1.81
C SER A 29 13.23 -15.98 -0.97
N ILE A 30 13.25 -16.40 0.30
CA ILE A 30 12.10 -16.22 1.22
C ILE A 30 11.81 -14.73 1.38
N GLY A 31 12.83 -13.90 1.60
CA GLY A 31 12.67 -12.45 1.72
C GLY A 31 12.05 -11.81 0.48
N ALA A 32 12.50 -12.19 -0.71
CA ALA A 32 11.91 -11.75 -1.98
C ALA A 32 10.46 -12.22 -2.15
N GLY A 33 10.19 -13.50 -1.83
CA GLY A 33 8.84 -14.06 -1.88
C GLY A 33 7.87 -13.35 -0.94
N LEU A 34 8.29 -12.98 0.26
CA LEU A 34 7.47 -12.21 1.19
C LEU A 34 7.14 -10.80 0.65
N ILE A 35 8.09 -10.14 -0.02
CA ILE A 35 7.86 -8.84 -0.66
C ILE A 35 6.83 -8.97 -1.80
N HIS A 36 6.98 -9.96 -2.68
CA HIS A 36 5.97 -10.28 -3.69
C HIS A 36 4.60 -10.60 -3.06
N GLY A 37 4.59 -11.24 -1.89
CA GLY A 37 3.37 -11.52 -1.14
C GLY A 37 2.65 -10.25 -0.69
N GLY A 38 3.40 -9.24 -0.24
CA GLY A 38 2.86 -7.92 0.08
C GLY A 38 2.25 -7.23 -1.15
N ALA A 39 2.83 -7.42 -2.33
CA ALA A 39 2.34 -6.85 -3.59
C ALA A 39 1.00 -7.44 -4.07
N ILE A 40 0.60 -8.64 -3.60
CA ILE A 40 -0.68 -9.26 -3.99
C ILE A 40 -1.87 -8.34 -3.66
N GLY A 41 -1.86 -7.74 -2.47
CA GLY A 41 -2.94 -6.84 -2.02
C GLY A 41 -2.88 -5.46 -2.68
N LEU A 42 -1.67 -5.01 -3.04
CA LEU A 42 -1.45 -3.72 -3.71
C LEU A 42 -1.90 -3.72 -5.17
N HIS A 43 -1.98 -4.90 -5.79
CA HIS A 43 -2.41 -5.09 -7.18
C HIS A 43 -3.69 -5.92 -7.31
N ALA A 44 -4.56 -5.88 -6.30
CA ALA A 44 -5.76 -6.71 -6.23
C ALA A 44 -6.80 -6.35 -7.30
N GLU A 45 -6.75 -5.12 -7.81
CA GLU A 45 -7.54 -4.58 -8.91
C GLU A 45 -7.22 -5.21 -10.28
N HIS A 46 -6.04 -5.83 -10.42
CA HIS A 46 -5.61 -6.58 -11.61
C HIS A 46 -5.55 -8.09 -11.30
N PRO A 47 -6.63 -8.87 -11.52
CA PRO A 47 -6.71 -10.26 -11.09
C PRO A 47 -5.62 -11.15 -11.70
N GLN A 48 -5.16 -10.84 -12.92
CA GLN A 48 -4.09 -11.59 -13.57
C GLN A 48 -2.74 -11.34 -12.87
N LEU A 49 -2.41 -10.09 -12.57
CA LEU A 49 -1.17 -9.69 -11.92
C LEU A 49 -1.12 -10.18 -10.47
N ALA A 50 -2.20 -10.04 -9.70
CA ALA A 50 -2.28 -10.56 -8.33
C ALA A 50 -2.03 -12.09 -8.28
N ARG A 51 -2.57 -12.86 -9.24
CA ARG A 51 -2.32 -14.31 -9.36
C ARG A 51 -0.86 -14.61 -9.67
N LEU A 52 -0.20 -13.82 -10.52
CA LEU A 52 1.22 -13.97 -10.79
C LEU A 52 2.06 -13.72 -9.54
N PHE A 53 1.76 -12.67 -8.77
CA PHE A 53 2.43 -12.43 -7.49
C PHE A 53 2.22 -13.57 -6.49
N ILE A 54 1.03 -14.17 -6.42
CA ILE A 54 0.78 -15.39 -5.62
C ILE A 54 1.71 -16.52 -6.06
N LEU A 55 1.78 -16.79 -7.37
CA LEU A 55 2.59 -17.89 -7.90
C LEU A 55 4.08 -17.69 -7.61
N VAL A 56 4.61 -16.49 -7.83
CA VAL A 56 6.02 -16.17 -7.58
C VAL A 56 6.33 -16.22 -6.07
N THR A 57 5.44 -15.69 -5.23
CA THR A 57 5.53 -15.76 -3.77
C THR A 57 5.64 -17.20 -3.29
N VAL A 58 4.70 -18.05 -3.70
CA VAL A 58 4.68 -19.47 -3.33
C VAL A 58 5.93 -20.17 -3.83
N ALA A 59 6.34 -19.94 -5.08
CA ALA A 59 7.53 -20.57 -5.64
C ALA A 59 8.81 -20.21 -4.86
N GLN A 60 9.02 -18.93 -4.55
CA GLN A 60 10.21 -18.45 -3.84
C GLN A 60 10.23 -18.90 -2.37
N VAL A 61 9.11 -18.75 -1.65
CA VAL A 61 9.00 -19.15 -0.24
C VAL A 61 9.10 -20.68 -0.10
N ALA A 62 8.33 -21.44 -0.89
CA ALA A 62 8.36 -22.90 -0.83
C ALA A 62 9.75 -23.44 -1.18
N TRP A 63 10.41 -22.87 -2.20
CA TRP A 63 11.78 -23.27 -2.53
C TRP A 63 12.75 -23.01 -1.38
N GLY A 64 12.74 -21.82 -0.79
CA GLY A 64 13.64 -21.49 0.32
C GLY A 64 13.38 -22.36 1.56
N VAL A 65 12.11 -22.65 1.88
CA VAL A 65 11.75 -23.57 2.96
C VAL A 65 12.21 -25.00 2.66
N MET A 66 11.98 -25.51 1.44
CA MET A 66 12.41 -26.86 1.04
C MET A 66 13.93 -27.03 1.11
N VAL A 67 14.69 -26.02 0.69
CA VAL A 67 16.15 -26.01 0.82
C VAL A 67 16.58 -26.08 2.28
N THR A 68 15.92 -25.30 3.15
CA THR A 68 16.23 -25.23 4.58
C THR A 68 15.99 -26.58 5.27
N LEU A 69 14.91 -27.27 4.91
CA LEU A 69 14.52 -28.53 5.53
C LEU A 69 15.23 -29.75 4.91
N HIS A 70 15.36 -29.78 3.59
CA HIS A 70 15.79 -30.94 2.82
C HIS A 70 16.68 -30.54 1.63
N PRO A 71 17.92 -30.10 1.88
CA PRO A 71 18.80 -29.66 0.80
C PRO A 71 19.14 -30.84 -0.13
N ARG A 72 18.79 -30.71 -1.41
CA ARG A 72 19.05 -31.69 -2.48
C ARG A 72 19.65 -30.98 -3.68
N GLY A 73 20.56 -31.62 -4.41
CA GLY A 73 21.27 -30.99 -5.53
C GLY A 73 20.38 -30.45 -6.64
N TRP A 74 19.27 -31.12 -6.97
CA TRP A 74 18.34 -30.64 -7.99
C TRP A 74 17.63 -29.34 -7.60
N LEU A 75 17.52 -29.03 -6.29
CA LEU A 75 16.94 -27.77 -5.82
C LEU A 75 17.81 -26.56 -6.22
N PHE A 76 19.09 -26.74 -6.54
CA PHE A 76 19.95 -25.63 -6.96
C PHE A 76 19.47 -25.08 -8.31
N LEU A 77 19.17 -26.00 -9.25
CA LEU A 77 18.63 -25.64 -10.56
C LEU A 77 17.26 -24.98 -10.42
N VAL A 78 16.38 -25.54 -9.60
CA VAL A 78 15.05 -24.96 -9.37
C VAL A 78 15.14 -23.56 -8.78
N GLY A 79 15.99 -23.36 -7.77
CA GLY A 79 16.18 -22.06 -7.14
C GLY A 79 16.74 -21.00 -8.07
N MET A 80 17.70 -21.40 -8.90
CA MET A 80 18.25 -20.57 -9.95
C MET A 80 17.14 -20.12 -10.91
N PHE A 81 16.32 -21.04 -11.42
CA PHE A 81 15.24 -20.70 -12.35
C PHE A 81 14.18 -19.82 -11.70
N VAL A 82 13.66 -20.19 -10.54
CA VAL A 82 12.61 -19.44 -9.83
C VAL A 82 13.03 -17.98 -9.61
N ASN A 83 14.23 -17.76 -9.07
CA ASN A 83 14.68 -16.41 -8.75
C ASN A 83 15.16 -15.63 -9.99
N ALA A 84 15.81 -16.29 -10.97
CA ALA A 84 16.20 -15.64 -12.21
C ALA A 84 15.00 -15.21 -13.05
N SER A 85 13.92 -16.02 -13.10
CA SER A 85 12.68 -15.65 -13.78
C SER A 85 12.02 -14.43 -13.13
N ALA A 86 12.00 -14.33 -11.80
CA ALA A 86 11.46 -13.16 -11.12
C ALA A 86 12.28 -11.88 -11.45
N VAL A 87 13.61 -11.97 -11.40
CA VAL A 87 14.49 -10.84 -11.75
C VAL A 87 14.37 -10.44 -13.22
N ALA A 88 14.25 -11.42 -14.12
CA ALA A 88 14.05 -11.17 -15.54
C ALA A 88 12.70 -10.49 -15.79
N GLY A 89 11.63 -10.94 -15.13
CA GLY A 89 10.32 -10.31 -15.17
C GLY A 89 10.40 -8.83 -14.74
N TRP A 90 11.00 -8.57 -13.58
CA TRP A 90 11.25 -7.20 -13.10
C TRP A 90 12.08 -6.37 -14.11
N LEU A 91 13.13 -6.93 -14.71
CA LEU A 91 13.93 -6.19 -15.67
C LEU A 91 13.11 -5.80 -16.92
N VAL A 92 12.24 -6.70 -17.40
CA VAL A 92 11.37 -6.44 -18.56
C VAL A 92 10.35 -5.35 -18.23
N THR A 93 9.71 -5.38 -17.05
CA THR A 93 8.75 -4.33 -16.67
C THR A 93 9.39 -2.95 -16.54
N ARG A 94 10.70 -2.88 -16.27
CA ARG A 94 11.46 -1.61 -16.17
C ARG A 94 12.05 -1.13 -17.51
N LEU A 95 12.18 -2.00 -18.50
CA LEU A 95 12.70 -1.67 -19.83
C LEU A 95 11.60 -1.39 -20.86
N SER A 96 10.54 -2.19 -20.87
CA SER A 96 9.52 -2.14 -21.92
C SER A 96 8.07 -2.29 -21.43
N GLY A 97 7.84 -2.83 -20.24
CA GLY A 97 6.51 -3.33 -19.85
C GLY A 97 6.22 -4.70 -20.48
N ILE A 98 5.08 -5.29 -20.12
CA ILE A 98 4.56 -6.59 -20.57
C ILE A 98 3.12 -6.41 -21.04
N SER A 99 2.95 -6.16 -22.33
CA SER A 99 1.66 -5.77 -22.95
C SER A 99 0.51 -6.78 -22.88
N TRP A 100 0.76 -8.00 -22.40
CA TRP A 100 -0.25 -9.07 -22.28
C TRP A 100 -0.58 -9.42 -20.82
N ILE A 101 -0.05 -8.66 -19.86
CA ILE A 101 -0.39 -8.77 -18.44
C ILE A 101 -1.06 -7.47 -18.02
N ASP A 102 -2.34 -7.56 -17.69
CA ASP A 102 -3.13 -6.49 -17.10
C ASP A 102 -2.42 -5.91 -15.86
N GLY A 103 -2.10 -4.62 -15.89
CA GLY A 103 -1.38 -3.90 -14.85
C GLY A 103 0.15 -3.85 -15.04
N LEU A 104 0.71 -4.32 -16.16
CA LEU A 104 2.15 -4.24 -16.46
C LEU A 104 2.44 -3.76 -17.89
N GLU A 105 1.45 -3.27 -18.63
CA GLU A 105 1.58 -2.97 -20.07
C GLU A 105 2.54 -1.81 -20.34
N VAL A 106 2.64 -0.89 -19.40
CA VAL A 106 3.46 0.31 -19.53
C VAL A 106 4.75 0.13 -18.73
N ARG A 107 5.82 0.76 -19.22
CA ARG A 107 7.09 0.83 -18.50
C ARG A 107 6.91 1.65 -17.22
N GLU A 108 7.19 1.03 -16.11
CA GLU A 108 7.15 1.65 -14.78
C GLU A 108 8.55 2.03 -14.29
N ARG A 109 8.65 3.03 -13.41
CA ARG A 109 9.90 3.39 -12.73
C ARG A 109 10.23 2.35 -11.65
N ALA A 110 11.53 2.15 -11.39
CA ALA A 110 11.99 1.26 -10.33
C ALA A 110 11.70 1.87 -8.95
N GLN A 111 10.84 1.21 -8.18
CA GLN A 111 10.52 1.58 -6.81
C GLN A 111 11.45 0.88 -5.83
N ILE A 112 11.58 1.42 -4.62
CA ILE A 112 12.45 0.84 -3.58
C ILE A 112 12.02 -0.60 -3.26
N ALA A 113 10.73 -0.86 -3.14
CA ALA A 113 10.19 -2.19 -2.84
C ALA A 113 10.54 -3.21 -3.93
N ASP A 114 10.28 -2.87 -5.20
CA ASP A 114 10.56 -3.76 -6.33
C ASP A 114 12.07 -4.00 -6.53
N SER A 115 12.89 -2.99 -6.28
CA SER A 115 14.34 -3.04 -6.49
C SER A 115 15.03 -3.86 -5.40
N LEU A 116 14.57 -3.73 -4.15
CA LEU A 116 15.03 -4.58 -3.05
C LEU A 116 14.60 -6.04 -3.26
N CYS A 117 13.36 -6.26 -3.74
CA CYS A 117 12.89 -7.60 -4.11
C CYS A 117 13.77 -8.22 -5.21
N ALA A 118 14.01 -7.49 -6.29
CA ALA A 118 14.86 -7.92 -7.40
C ALA A 118 16.30 -8.17 -6.96
N ALA A 119 16.87 -7.34 -6.07
CA ALA A 119 18.20 -7.54 -5.51
C ALA A 119 18.31 -8.84 -4.69
N LEU A 120 17.32 -9.12 -3.83
CA LEU A 120 17.26 -10.38 -3.09
C LEU A 120 17.11 -11.59 -4.02
N GLY A 121 16.25 -11.48 -5.04
CA GLY A 121 16.12 -12.49 -6.10
C GLY A 121 17.44 -12.73 -6.84
N LEU A 122 18.16 -11.67 -7.20
CA LEU A 122 19.44 -11.75 -7.89
C LEU A 122 20.51 -12.42 -7.03
N ILE A 123 20.57 -12.09 -5.73
CA ILE A 123 21.46 -12.74 -4.77
C ILE A 123 21.14 -14.24 -4.69
N ALA A 124 19.87 -14.60 -4.54
CA ALA A 124 19.44 -16.00 -4.50
C ALA A 124 19.81 -16.76 -5.78
N ALA A 125 19.54 -16.16 -6.95
CA ALA A 125 19.84 -16.73 -8.26
C ALA A 125 21.35 -16.90 -8.48
N ALA A 126 22.16 -15.90 -8.13
CA ALA A 126 23.62 -15.94 -8.30
C ALA A 126 24.27 -17.00 -7.41
N ILE A 127 23.83 -17.12 -6.15
CA ILE A 127 24.34 -18.15 -5.24
C ILE A 127 23.93 -19.55 -5.73
N ALA A 128 22.66 -19.72 -6.15
CA ALA A 128 22.19 -20.99 -6.70
C ALA A 128 22.92 -21.36 -8.01
N MET A 129 23.12 -20.41 -8.92
CA MET A 129 23.90 -20.57 -10.15
C MET A 129 25.34 -21.01 -9.84
N ASN A 130 26.00 -20.35 -8.89
CA ASN A 130 27.36 -20.73 -8.50
C ASN A 130 27.42 -22.14 -7.90
N ALA A 131 26.37 -22.57 -7.17
CA ALA A 131 26.24 -23.93 -6.66
C ALA A 131 26.05 -24.96 -7.78
N VAL A 132 25.26 -24.64 -8.81
CA VAL A 132 25.10 -25.47 -10.02
C VAL A 132 26.44 -25.62 -10.76
N LEU A 133 27.16 -24.51 -10.98
CA LEU A 133 28.40 -24.50 -11.76
C LEU A 133 29.58 -25.19 -11.06
N ARG A 134 29.69 -25.06 -9.73
CA ARG A 134 30.83 -25.60 -8.98
C ARG A 134 30.58 -26.97 -8.35
N GLY A 135 29.36 -27.49 -8.43
CA GLY A 135 29.00 -28.84 -7.97
C GLY A 135 28.95 -29.02 -6.44
N LYS A 136 29.70 -28.22 -5.65
CA LYS A 136 29.65 -28.12 -4.18
C LYS A 136 30.24 -26.76 -3.78
N ILE A 137 29.52 -25.93 -3.02
CA ILE A 137 30.12 -24.75 -2.37
C ILE A 137 30.66 -25.21 -1.02
N GLU A 138 31.96 -25.49 -0.93
CA GLU A 138 32.61 -25.74 0.36
C GLU A 138 32.68 -24.44 1.16
N ILE A 139 31.87 -24.33 2.21
CA ILE A 139 32.04 -23.29 3.24
C ILE A 139 32.38 -24.02 4.54
N SER A 140 33.64 -23.90 4.97
CA SER A 140 34.25 -24.72 6.02
C SER A 140 33.86 -24.35 7.46
N SER A 141 32.74 -23.67 7.67
CA SER A 141 32.28 -23.28 9.01
C SER A 141 30.77 -23.36 9.13
N THR A 142 30.27 -23.68 10.33
CA THR A 142 28.85 -23.54 10.68
C THR A 142 28.41 -22.12 10.30
N PRO A 143 27.50 -21.94 9.33
CA PRO A 143 27.16 -20.60 8.87
C PRO A 143 26.59 -19.81 10.04
N ARG A 144 27.12 -18.60 10.29
CA ARG A 144 26.54 -17.68 11.27
C ARG A 144 25.29 -17.09 10.65
N LEU A 145 24.17 -17.82 10.79
CA LEU A 145 22.90 -17.50 10.15
C LEU A 145 22.18 -16.29 10.77
N ALA A 146 22.47 -15.94 12.03
CA ALA A 146 21.76 -14.89 12.75
C ALA A 146 21.85 -13.52 12.06
N ALA A 147 23.06 -13.03 11.80
CA ALA A 147 23.26 -11.72 11.16
C ALA A 147 22.63 -11.59 9.75
N PRO A 148 22.83 -12.54 8.81
CA PRO A 148 22.18 -12.46 7.50
C PRO A 148 20.66 -12.66 7.57
N SER A 149 20.14 -13.46 8.51
CA SER A 149 18.68 -13.57 8.71
C SER A 149 18.09 -12.24 9.16
N VAL A 150 18.74 -11.57 10.12
CA VAL A 150 18.32 -10.23 10.60
C VAL A 150 18.39 -9.22 9.46
N LEU A 151 19.47 -9.23 8.67
CA LEU A 151 19.62 -8.32 7.53
C LEU A 151 18.51 -8.53 6.49
N VAL A 152 18.25 -9.77 6.08
CA VAL A 152 17.17 -10.08 5.13
C VAL A 152 15.82 -9.68 5.70
N ALA A 153 15.55 -9.96 6.98
CA ALA A 153 14.31 -9.55 7.63
C ALA A 153 14.14 -8.02 7.62
N VAL A 154 15.19 -7.27 7.95
CA VAL A 154 15.17 -5.80 7.91
C VAL A 154 14.92 -5.30 6.48
N VAL A 155 15.62 -5.85 5.48
CA VAL A 155 15.41 -5.48 4.07
C VAL A 155 13.98 -5.78 3.61
N THR A 156 13.46 -6.96 3.94
CA THR A 156 12.07 -7.34 3.63
C THR A 156 11.07 -6.40 4.29
N ILE A 157 11.25 -6.07 5.58
CA ILE A 157 10.39 -5.12 6.29
C ILE A 157 10.44 -3.74 5.64
N VAL A 158 11.64 -3.23 5.33
CA VAL A 158 11.82 -1.93 4.66
C VAL A 158 11.15 -1.92 3.28
N ALA A 159 11.33 -2.98 2.50
CA ALA A 159 10.71 -3.11 1.18
C ALA A 159 9.18 -3.16 1.26
N MET A 160 8.62 -3.99 2.15
CA MET A 160 7.17 -4.08 2.34
C MET A 160 6.58 -2.79 2.89
N TRP A 161 7.28 -2.11 3.82
CA TRP A 161 6.88 -0.81 4.33
C TRP A 161 6.82 0.23 3.21
N ASN A 162 7.88 0.33 2.40
CA ASN A 162 7.92 1.25 1.27
C ASN A 162 6.82 0.93 0.26
N GLY A 163 6.57 -0.35 -0.06
CA GLY A 163 5.47 -0.74 -0.95
C GLY A 163 4.09 -0.36 -0.40
N ALA A 164 3.87 -0.45 0.91
CA ALA A 164 2.62 -0.05 1.53
C ALA A 164 2.46 1.48 1.65
N THR A 165 3.56 2.23 1.77
CA THR A 165 3.52 3.70 1.94
C THR A 165 3.73 4.49 0.66
N HIS A 166 4.16 3.85 -0.43
CA HIS A 166 4.30 4.46 -1.75
C HIS A 166 3.05 4.17 -2.59
N VAL A 167 2.02 5.00 -2.38
CA VAL A 167 1.23 5.52 -3.50
C VAL A 167 2.12 6.55 -4.21
N HIS A 168 2.00 6.70 -5.53
CA HIS A 168 3.00 7.12 -6.52
C HIS A 168 3.72 8.48 -6.33
N ALA A 169 4.54 8.64 -5.28
CA ALA A 169 5.31 9.87 -5.10
C ALA A 169 6.40 10.04 -6.20
N HIS A 170 6.15 10.96 -7.13
CA HIS A 170 7.16 11.51 -8.02
C HIS A 170 7.30 13.02 -7.76
N GLY A 171 8.53 13.41 -7.41
CA GLY A 171 8.92 14.81 -7.42
C GLY A 171 9.10 15.29 -8.85
N ASP A 172 8.45 16.40 -9.19
CA ASP A 172 8.84 17.27 -10.28
C ASP A 172 8.78 18.71 -9.77
N GLU A 173 9.88 19.44 -9.98
CA GLU A 173 9.95 20.88 -9.77
C GLU A 173 8.98 21.56 -10.75
N ALA A 174 7.87 22.09 -10.23
CA ALA A 174 6.93 22.87 -11.04
C ALA A 174 7.47 24.30 -11.24
N HIS A 175 7.90 24.59 -12.46
CA HIS A 175 8.10 25.95 -12.93
C HIS A 175 6.77 26.71 -12.93
N GLY A 176 6.66 27.71 -12.06
CA GLY A 176 5.50 28.59 -11.97
C GLY A 176 5.27 29.39 -13.25
N GLY A 177 4.03 29.38 -13.72
CA GLY A 177 3.52 30.26 -14.76
C GLY A 177 2.11 30.71 -14.39
N ALA A 178 1.98 31.88 -13.79
CA ALA A 178 0.70 32.54 -13.57
C ALA A 178 0.18 33.12 -14.90
N ALA A 179 -1.04 32.76 -15.29
CA ALA A 179 -1.86 33.57 -16.19
C ALA A 179 -3.34 33.25 -15.97
N HIS A 180 -4.09 34.26 -15.54
CA HIS A 180 -5.54 34.28 -15.52
C HIS A 180 -6.05 34.44 -16.96
N ASP A 181 -6.53 33.35 -17.55
CA ASP A 181 -7.49 33.39 -18.66
C ASP A 181 -8.37 32.14 -18.53
N GLY A 182 -9.69 32.30 -18.66
CA GLY A 182 -10.74 31.33 -18.28
C GLY A 182 -10.79 30.06 -19.13
N VAL A 183 -9.72 29.28 -19.11
CA VAL A 183 -9.64 27.94 -19.70
C VAL A 183 -9.99 26.93 -18.62
N VAL A 184 -11.08 26.19 -18.84
CA VAL A 184 -11.43 25.00 -18.03
C VAL A 184 -10.33 23.96 -18.21
N LEU A 185 -9.71 23.51 -17.12
CA LEU A 185 -8.65 22.51 -17.15
C LEU A 185 -9.24 21.12 -16.89
N GLU A 186 -9.06 20.19 -17.83
CA GLU A 186 -9.49 18.78 -17.67
C GLU A 186 -8.65 18.01 -16.63
N ASN A 187 -7.60 18.62 -16.05
CA ASN A 187 -6.61 17.91 -15.22
C ASN A 187 -6.98 17.75 -13.74
N TRP A 188 -8.26 17.82 -13.37
CA TRP A 188 -8.67 17.62 -11.98
C TRP A 188 -8.79 16.12 -11.64
N PRO A 189 -8.27 15.64 -10.49
CA PRO A 189 -7.64 16.41 -9.41
C PRO A 189 -6.15 16.74 -9.63
N ARG A 190 -5.69 17.82 -9.00
CA ARG A 190 -4.29 18.27 -9.03
C ARG A 190 -3.59 18.03 -7.70
N ALA A 191 -2.29 17.77 -7.74
CA ALA A 191 -1.47 17.63 -6.56
C ALA A 191 -1.61 18.82 -5.60
N PHE A 192 -1.69 18.51 -4.31
CA PHE A 192 -1.85 19.46 -3.24
C PHE A 192 -0.57 19.55 -2.41
N ASP A 193 -0.14 20.77 -2.10
CA ASP A 193 0.88 21.04 -1.10
C ASP A 193 0.42 22.26 -0.26
N PRO A 194 0.15 22.10 1.04
CA PRO A 194 -0.31 23.19 1.90
C PRO A 194 0.75 24.30 2.10
N SER A 195 2.00 24.08 1.70
CA SER A 195 3.05 25.10 1.72
C SER A 195 3.05 26.01 0.47
N LEU A 196 2.29 25.64 -0.56
CA LEU A 196 2.14 26.40 -1.80
C LEU A 196 0.77 27.11 -1.84
N PRO A 197 0.60 28.13 -2.71
CA PRO A 197 -0.72 28.70 -2.97
C PRO A 197 -1.70 27.62 -3.44
N LEU A 198 -2.89 27.58 -2.82
CA LEU A 198 -3.96 26.66 -3.21
C LEU A 198 -4.48 26.98 -4.60
N ASP A 199 -4.45 26.01 -5.51
CA ASP A 199 -5.09 26.09 -6.83
C ASP A 199 -6.14 24.99 -7.01
N ILE A 200 -7.41 25.39 -6.85
CA ILE A 200 -8.60 24.58 -7.14
C ILE A 200 -9.51 25.26 -8.18
N SER A 201 -8.93 26.19 -8.95
CA SER A 201 -9.66 27.01 -9.91
C SER A 201 -9.94 26.28 -11.23
N ASN A 202 -10.88 26.82 -12.01
CA ASN A 202 -11.18 26.41 -13.39
C ASN A 202 -11.55 24.92 -13.56
N VAL A 203 -12.22 24.34 -12.56
CA VAL A 203 -12.75 22.97 -12.64
C VAL A 203 -14.15 22.99 -13.24
N GLU A 204 -14.40 22.11 -14.21
CA GLU A 204 -15.67 22.06 -14.94
C GLU A 204 -16.86 21.84 -13.99
N GLY A 205 -17.91 22.67 -14.14
CA GLY A 205 -19.14 22.56 -13.37
C GLY A 205 -19.07 23.12 -11.95
N VAL A 206 -17.96 23.75 -11.56
CA VAL A 206 -17.77 24.35 -10.23
C VAL A 206 -18.10 25.85 -10.28
N SER A 207 -18.99 26.29 -9.40
CA SER A 207 -19.30 27.72 -9.25
C SER A 207 -18.23 28.45 -8.41
N PRO A 208 -18.07 29.78 -8.56
CA PRO A 208 -17.17 30.55 -7.71
C PRO A 208 -17.49 30.42 -6.21
N GLU A 209 -18.76 30.29 -5.85
CA GLU A 209 -19.19 30.08 -4.46
C GLU A 209 -18.83 28.69 -3.93
N GLN A 210 -18.90 27.65 -4.78
CA GLN A 210 -18.45 26.30 -4.45
C GLN A 210 -16.94 26.26 -4.25
N GLU A 211 -16.18 26.88 -5.16
CA GLU A 211 -14.73 27.02 -5.05
C GLU A 211 -14.34 27.73 -3.74
N LEU A 212 -15.01 28.85 -3.42
CA LEU A 212 -14.75 29.59 -2.19
C LEU A 212 -15.05 28.76 -0.92
N ARG A 213 -16.14 28.00 -0.90
CA ARG A 213 -16.46 27.11 0.23
C ARG A 213 -15.44 25.98 0.39
N ALA A 214 -15.00 25.38 -0.73
CA ALA A 214 -13.99 24.34 -0.74
C ALA A 214 -12.62 24.88 -0.25
N ALA A 215 -12.20 26.05 -0.73
CA ALA A 215 -10.98 26.71 -0.30
C ALA A 215 -11.00 27.02 1.21
N ASN A 216 -12.12 27.53 1.72
CA ASN A 216 -12.29 27.79 3.15
C ASN A 216 -12.27 26.50 3.97
N LEU A 217 -12.90 25.43 3.48
CA LEU A 217 -12.87 24.12 4.14
C LEU A 217 -11.43 23.60 4.28
N ILE A 218 -10.64 23.60 3.19
CA ILE A 218 -9.23 23.17 3.21
C ILE A 218 -8.43 23.99 4.22
N LYS A 219 -8.53 25.31 4.13
CA LYS A 219 -7.79 26.23 5.00
C LYS A 219 -8.13 26.07 6.47
N GLU A 220 -9.42 26.08 6.80
CA GLU A 220 -9.89 25.98 8.19
C GLU A 220 -9.57 24.60 8.77
N THR A 221 -9.64 23.54 7.96
CA THR A 221 -9.20 22.19 8.35
C THR A 221 -7.72 22.18 8.71
N GLY A 222 -6.86 22.73 7.85
CA GLY A 222 -5.41 22.83 8.12
C GLY A 222 -5.05 23.57 9.41
N ILE A 223 -5.89 24.50 9.86
CA ILE A 223 -5.69 25.27 11.10
C ILE A 223 -6.26 24.53 12.31
N LYS A 224 -7.53 24.11 12.23
CA LYS A 224 -8.29 23.60 13.39
C LYS A 224 -7.85 22.20 13.81
N LEU A 225 -7.47 21.35 12.85
CA LEU A 225 -7.07 19.97 13.14
C LEU A 225 -5.82 19.86 14.02
N LEU A 226 -4.96 20.89 14.03
CA LEU A 226 -3.73 20.88 14.83
C LEU A 226 -3.98 20.65 16.33
N HIS A 227 -5.18 20.95 16.83
CA HIS A 227 -5.61 20.62 18.19
C HIS A 227 -5.50 19.12 18.49
N TRP A 228 -5.82 18.27 17.52
CA TRP A 228 -5.76 16.81 17.64
C TRP A 228 -4.48 16.19 17.06
N ALA A 229 -3.41 16.97 16.88
CA ALA A 229 -2.14 16.45 16.37
C ALA A 229 -1.59 15.30 17.24
N ASP A 230 -1.77 15.37 18.57
CA ASP A 230 -1.53 14.24 19.48
C ASP A 230 -2.80 13.34 19.56
N PRO A 231 -2.73 12.05 19.17
CA PRO A 231 -3.85 11.13 19.27
C PRO A 231 -4.42 11.00 20.69
N LYS A 232 -3.64 11.29 21.74
CA LYS A 232 -4.14 11.28 23.11
C LYS A 232 -5.20 12.35 23.35
N THR A 233 -5.05 13.52 22.73
CA THR A 233 -6.07 14.58 22.78
C THR A 233 -7.36 14.11 22.12
N ALA A 234 -7.27 13.54 20.91
CA ALA A 234 -8.41 12.97 20.22
C ALA A 234 -9.10 11.87 21.06
N TYR A 235 -8.33 10.96 21.67
CA TYR A 235 -8.87 9.93 22.56
C TYR A 235 -9.58 10.52 23.79
N ALA A 236 -8.99 11.53 24.43
CA ALA A 236 -9.58 12.19 25.59
C ALA A 236 -10.91 12.86 25.25
N GLU A 237 -11.06 13.35 24.03
CA GLU A 237 -12.23 14.07 23.55
C GLU A 237 -13.27 13.19 22.83
N GLY A 238 -13.06 11.87 22.80
CA GLY A 238 -14.08 10.91 22.40
C GLY A 238 -13.83 10.16 21.10
N TRP A 239 -12.80 10.52 20.34
CA TRP A 239 -12.43 9.77 19.14
C TRP A 239 -11.84 8.40 19.50
N ARG A 240 -12.14 7.37 18.70
CA ARG A 240 -11.66 6.00 18.91
C ARG A 240 -11.14 5.42 17.60
N SER A 241 -9.98 4.78 17.66
CA SER A 241 -9.44 4.04 16.52
C SER A 241 -10.38 2.93 16.07
N ILE A 242 -10.49 2.75 14.75
CA ILE A 242 -11.19 1.61 14.14
C ILE A 242 -10.26 0.42 13.86
N GLY A 243 -8.98 0.51 14.23
CA GLY A 243 -8.04 -0.62 14.18
C GLY A 243 -7.45 -0.93 12.80
N ASP A 244 -7.56 0.00 11.86
CA ASP A 244 -7.18 -0.14 10.45
C ASP A 244 -5.71 0.22 10.14
N THR A 245 -4.86 0.27 11.17
CA THR A 245 -3.42 0.61 11.10
C THR A 245 -2.62 -0.13 10.02
N VAL A 246 -3.09 -1.31 9.59
CA VAL A 246 -2.44 -2.15 8.58
C VAL A 246 -2.44 -1.52 7.20
N THR A 247 -3.27 -0.50 6.97
CA THR A 247 -3.33 0.28 5.72
C THR A 247 -2.20 1.31 5.62
N GLY A 248 -1.40 1.51 6.68
CA GLY A 248 -0.46 2.62 6.78
C GLY A 248 -1.11 3.92 7.28
N PHE A 249 -2.44 3.94 7.40
CA PHE A 249 -3.22 5.00 8.02
C PHE A 249 -4.09 4.40 9.13
N GLU A 250 -4.52 5.24 10.07
CA GLU A 250 -5.43 4.84 11.15
C GLU A 250 -6.51 5.90 11.31
N HIS A 251 -7.76 5.49 11.16
CA HIS A 251 -8.91 6.36 11.37
C HIS A 251 -9.35 6.30 12.82
N TYR A 252 -9.57 7.48 13.35
CA TYR A 252 -10.13 7.71 14.66
C TYR A 252 -11.49 8.33 14.43
N GLN A 253 -12.57 7.65 14.82
CA GLN A 253 -13.94 8.13 14.59
C GLN A 253 -14.57 8.59 15.90
N ASN A 254 -15.40 9.63 15.82
CA ASN A 254 -16.24 10.10 16.92
C ASN A 254 -17.71 9.98 16.53
N TYR A 255 -18.31 8.85 16.93
CA TYR A 255 -19.70 8.52 16.62
C TYR A 255 -20.74 9.49 17.20
N SER A 256 -20.36 10.31 18.19
CA SER A 256 -21.27 11.33 18.73
C SER A 256 -21.48 12.51 17.77
N LEU A 257 -20.61 12.65 16.77
CA LEU A 257 -20.65 13.74 15.79
C LEU A 257 -21.41 13.36 14.51
N TYR A 258 -21.76 12.09 14.33
CA TYR A 258 -22.34 11.61 13.06
C TYR A 258 -23.69 12.25 12.73
N ASP A 259 -24.46 12.65 13.73
CA ASP A 259 -25.78 13.27 13.54
C ASP A 259 -25.90 14.49 14.47
N ASP A 260 -24.85 15.31 14.55
CA ASP A 260 -24.79 16.50 15.41
C ASP A 260 -25.20 17.82 14.72
N ASP A 261 -25.81 17.70 13.54
CA ASP A 261 -26.24 18.78 12.64
C ASP A 261 -25.12 19.69 12.12
N LYS A 262 -23.84 19.30 12.28
CA LYS A 262 -22.71 19.97 11.63
C LYS A 262 -22.38 19.25 10.33
N PHE A 263 -22.06 20.03 9.31
CA PHE A 263 -21.75 19.52 7.98
C PHE A 263 -20.47 20.19 7.50
N LEU A 264 -19.42 19.38 7.29
CA LEU A 264 -18.09 19.85 6.89
C LEU A 264 -17.54 20.94 7.84
N ASP A 265 -17.72 20.75 9.16
CA ASP A 265 -17.23 21.67 10.19
C ASP A 265 -15.87 21.19 10.74
N PRO A 266 -14.75 21.88 10.46
CA PRO A 266 -13.44 21.40 10.91
C PRO A 266 -13.19 21.54 12.42
N THR A 267 -14.13 22.11 13.19
CA THR A 267 -14.10 22.08 14.66
C THR A 267 -14.73 20.82 15.25
N ALA A 268 -15.37 19.99 14.43
CA ALA A 268 -16.02 18.76 14.85
C ALA A 268 -15.97 17.70 13.73
N PRO A 269 -14.80 17.32 13.21
CA PRO A 269 -14.71 16.30 12.17
C PRO A 269 -15.14 14.93 12.72
N GLU A 270 -15.99 14.21 11.98
CA GLU A 270 -16.49 12.91 12.42
C GLU A 270 -15.37 11.85 12.47
N SER A 271 -14.30 12.06 11.70
CA SER A 271 -13.10 11.22 11.73
C SER A 271 -11.80 12.02 11.52
N LEU A 272 -10.77 11.60 12.25
CA LEU A 272 -9.39 12.07 12.16
C LEU A 272 -8.52 10.95 11.58
N VAL A 273 -7.64 11.28 10.64
CA VAL A 273 -6.80 10.32 9.93
C VAL A 273 -5.34 10.55 10.27
N TYR A 274 -4.71 9.53 10.84
CA TYR A 274 -3.31 9.54 11.19
C TYR A 274 -2.51 8.64 10.26
N LYS A 275 -1.41 9.14 9.70
CA LYS A 275 -0.39 8.29 9.07
C LYS A 275 0.34 7.52 10.16
N VAL A 276 0.48 6.21 9.96
CA VAL A 276 1.20 5.31 10.88
C VAL A 276 2.65 5.22 10.44
N GLY A 277 3.53 5.82 11.21
CA GLY A 277 4.98 5.80 11.04
C GLY A 277 5.66 4.60 11.69
N LEU A 278 6.98 4.51 11.51
CA LEU A 278 7.83 3.49 12.15
C LEU A 278 7.63 3.46 13.67
N GLY A 279 7.61 2.26 14.23
CA GLY A 279 7.36 2.06 15.67
C GLY A 279 5.92 2.37 16.11
N GLY A 280 5.00 2.58 15.16
CA GLY A 280 3.61 2.93 15.46
C GLY A 280 3.45 4.40 15.88
N GLN A 281 4.32 5.30 15.43
CA GLN A 281 4.05 6.72 15.60
C GLN A 281 2.82 7.12 14.78
N ARG A 282 1.95 7.98 15.32
CA ARG A 282 0.81 8.55 14.58
C ARG A 282 1.11 10.01 14.27
N THR A 283 0.93 10.39 13.01
CA THR A 283 1.04 11.78 12.56
C THR A 283 -0.29 12.17 11.92
N LEU A 284 -0.95 13.22 12.41
CA LEU A 284 -2.21 13.68 11.82
C LEU A 284 -1.97 14.20 10.41
N VAL A 285 -2.74 13.73 9.43
CA VAL A 285 -2.53 14.04 8.01
C VAL A 285 -3.80 14.46 7.27
N SER A 286 -4.98 14.11 7.79
CA SER A 286 -6.26 14.42 7.13
C SER A 286 -7.41 14.37 8.15
N ALA A 287 -8.50 15.07 7.84
CA ALA A 287 -9.82 14.79 8.40
C ALA A 287 -10.64 14.01 7.38
N MET A 288 -11.53 13.15 7.87
CA MET A 288 -12.57 12.53 7.05
C MET A 288 -13.91 12.99 7.61
N PHE A 289 -14.61 13.79 6.81
CA PHE A 289 -15.94 14.28 7.16
C PHE A 289 -16.99 13.30 6.64
N MET A 290 -18.06 13.13 7.42
CA MET A 290 -19.21 12.32 7.06
C MET A 290 -20.47 13.20 7.03
N ALA A 291 -21.28 13.07 5.98
CA ALA A 291 -22.50 13.86 5.81
C ALA A 291 -23.63 13.55 6.82
N GLY A 292 -23.44 12.50 7.62
CA GLY A 292 -24.38 11.98 8.59
C GLY A 292 -25.19 10.78 8.11
N THR A 293 -25.84 10.08 9.04
CA THR A 293 -26.40 8.74 8.77
C THR A 293 -27.68 8.75 7.92
N LYS A 294 -28.27 9.94 7.75
CA LYS A 294 -29.53 10.15 7.03
C LYS A 294 -29.33 10.82 5.67
N VAL A 295 -28.09 11.13 5.29
CA VAL A 295 -27.79 11.77 4.01
C VAL A 295 -27.33 10.70 3.02
N PRO A 296 -28.17 10.32 2.04
CA PRO A 296 -27.77 9.34 1.03
C PRO A 296 -26.70 9.94 0.11
N MET A 297 -25.88 9.07 -0.50
CA MET A 297 -24.77 9.50 -1.35
C MET A 297 -25.23 10.31 -2.58
N ASP A 298 -26.47 10.15 -3.04
CA ASP A 298 -27.05 10.88 -4.17
C ASP A 298 -27.74 12.19 -3.77
N SER A 299 -27.64 12.57 -2.49
CA SER A 299 -28.23 13.82 -2.00
C SER A 299 -27.61 15.04 -2.69
N PRO A 300 -28.42 15.94 -3.28
CA PRO A 300 -27.93 17.17 -3.88
C PRO A 300 -27.10 18.03 -2.91
N GLN A 301 -27.39 17.95 -1.60
CA GLN A 301 -26.64 18.64 -0.56
C GLN A 301 -25.13 18.37 -0.63
N LEU A 302 -24.74 17.16 -1.02
CA LEU A 302 -23.34 16.75 -1.10
C LEU A 302 -22.61 17.44 -2.26
N THR A 303 -23.22 17.44 -3.43
CA THR A 303 -22.67 18.09 -4.63
C THR A 303 -22.82 19.61 -4.60
N ASP A 304 -23.84 20.13 -3.91
CA ASP A 304 -24.08 21.58 -3.82
C ASP A 304 -22.94 22.29 -3.08
N TYR A 305 -22.25 21.63 -2.14
CA TYR A 305 -21.20 22.27 -1.34
C TYR A 305 -20.00 22.70 -2.17
N ALA A 306 -19.44 21.80 -2.99
CA ALA A 306 -18.20 22.05 -3.75
C ALA A 306 -18.21 21.53 -5.20
N GLY A 307 -19.35 21.05 -5.70
CA GLY A 307 -19.47 20.50 -7.06
C GLY A 307 -18.50 19.34 -7.28
N SER A 308 -17.89 19.33 -8.47
CA SER A 308 -16.91 18.31 -8.89
C SER A 308 -15.53 18.44 -8.23
N LEU A 309 -15.29 19.46 -7.39
CA LEU A 309 -14.06 19.53 -6.58
C LEU A 309 -13.99 18.40 -5.56
N MET A 310 -15.13 18.01 -5.00
CA MET A 310 -15.23 17.00 -3.96
C MET A 310 -15.98 15.79 -4.49
N GLN A 311 -15.31 14.64 -4.55
CA GLN A 311 -15.96 13.38 -4.80
C GLN A 311 -16.29 12.71 -3.46
N TRP A 312 -17.57 12.48 -3.23
CA TRP A 312 -18.06 11.72 -2.09
C TRP A 312 -17.99 10.22 -2.39
N HIS A 313 -17.65 9.43 -1.38
CA HIS A 313 -17.67 7.96 -1.45
C HIS A 313 -18.24 7.36 -0.17
N ILE A 314 -18.52 6.05 -0.20
CA ILE A 314 -18.94 5.25 0.96
C ILE A 314 -18.07 4.01 1.08
N HIS A 315 -18.06 3.41 2.26
CA HIS A 315 -17.40 2.13 2.50
C HIS A 315 -18.43 1.02 2.74
N ASP A 316 -19.07 0.58 1.65
CA ASP A 316 -20.07 -0.50 1.65
C ASP A 316 -19.45 -1.91 1.70
N ASN A 317 -18.13 -1.99 1.67
CA ASN A 317 -17.34 -3.22 1.67
C ASN A 317 -16.65 -3.52 3.00
N LEU A 318 -16.67 -2.61 3.98
CA LEU A 318 -15.96 -2.80 5.25
C LEU A 318 -16.75 -3.70 6.23
N CYS A 319 -16.03 -4.59 6.90
CA CYS A 319 -16.56 -5.51 7.90
C CYS A 319 -16.09 -5.12 9.30
N PHE A 320 -17.04 -5.04 10.23
CA PHE A 320 -16.82 -4.54 11.59
C PHE A 320 -17.15 -5.57 12.66
N VAL A 321 -16.46 -5.46 13.80
CA VAL A 321 -16.86 -6.07 15.07
C VAL A 321 -16.91 -5.02 16.18
N LYS A 322 -17.54 -5.37 17.30
CA LYS A 322 -17.44 -4.58 18.52
C LYS A 322 -16.06 -4.80 19.16
N GLY A 323 -15.23 -3.77 19.14
CA GLY A 323 -13.91 -3.79 19.79
C GLY A 323 -14.00 -3.88 21.32
N PHE A 324 -12.84 -4.09 21.97
CA PHE A 324 -12.76 -4.22 23.43
C PHE A 324 -13.24 -2.97 24.19
N SER A 325 -13.09 -1.78 23.61
CA SER A 325 -13.60 -0.52 24.14
C SER A 325 -15.10 -0.31 23.91
N GLY A 326 -15.75 -1.24 23.21
CA GLY A 326 -17.13 -1.13 22.76
C GLY A 326 -17.32 -0.37 21.44
N ALA A 327 -16.27 0.28 20.91
CA ALA A 327 -16.29 0.96 19.62
C ALA A 327 -16.17 -0.03 18.44
N PRO A 328 -16.80 0.23 17.29
CA PRO A 328 -16.61 -0.55 16.07
C PRO A 328 -15.14 -0.59 15.64
N MET A 329 -14.66 -1.78 15.27
CA MET A 329 -13.33 -2.02 14.71
C MET A 329 -13.45 -2.76 13.38
N VAL A 330 -12.69 -2.30 12.39
CA VAL A 330 -12.57 -2.94 11.08
C VAL A 330 -11.79 -4.24 11.24
N VAL A 331 -12.32 -5.32 10.69
CA VAL A 331 -11.73 -6.67 10.74
C VAL A 331 -11.46 -7.27 9.36
N GLY A 332 -11.88 -6.57 8.30
CA GLY A 332 -11.64 -6.96 6.93
C GLY A 332 -12.63 -6.32 5.97
N ILE A 333 -12.69 -6.88 4.77
CA ILE A 333 -13.60 -6.48 3.70
C ILE A 333 -14.50 -7.64 3.30
N THR A 334 -15.60 -7.33 2.62
CA THR A 334 -16.48 -8.32 2.02
C THR A 334 -15.78 -9.10 0.90
N ASN A 335 -16.20 -10.35 0.69
CA ASN A 335 -15.84 -11.10 -0.51
C ASN A 335 -16.56 -10.56 -1.77
N ALA A 336 -16.32 -11.18 -2.92
CA ALA A 336 -16.94 -10.80 -4.20
C ALA A 336 -18.49 -10.92 -4.21
N GLN A 337 -19.09 -11.59 -3.23
CA GLN A 337 -20.53 -11.69 -3.06
C GLN A 337 -21.08 -10.68 -2.03
N GLY A 338 -20.25 -9.76 -1.53
CA GLY A 338 -20.65 -8.76 -0.53
C GLY A 338 -20.77 -9.32 0.90
N VAL A 339 -20.20 -10.50 1.18
CA VAL A 339 -20.32 -11.18 2.48
C VAL A 339 -19.06 -11.01 3.31
N CYS A 340 -19.22 -10.62 4.58
CA CYS A 340 -18.13 -10.57 5.55
C CYS A 340 -17.73 -11.98 5.99
N ALA A 341 -16.44 -12.32 5.86
CA ALA A 341 -15.90 -13.56 6.43
C ALA A 341 -15.90 -13.54 7.96
N PHE A 342 -15.69 -12.37 8.55
CA PHE A 342 -15.76 -12.12 9.99
C PHE A 342 -16.37 -10.74 10.25
N GLY A 343 -17.18 -10.62 11.29
CA GLY A 343 -17.93 -9.40 11.60
C GLY A 343 -19.15 -9.18 10.70
N THR A 344 -19.64 -7.95 10.67
CA THR A 344 -20.82 -7.52 9.91
C THR A 344 -20.54 -6.21 9.20
N ARG A 345 -21.18 -5.98 8.04
CA ARG A 345 -21.18 -4.67 7.40
C ARG A 345 -21.78 -3.60 8.32
N SER A 346 -21.29 -2.37 8.19
CA SER A 346 -21.98 -1.22 8.78
C SER A 346 -23.35 -1.07 8.13
N PRO A 347 -24.42 -0.82 8.89
CA PRO A 347 -25.72 -0.46 8.33
C PRO A 347 -25.78 1.00 7.82
N GLY A 348 -24.76 1.81 8.13
CA GLY A 348 -24.65 3.21 7.69
C GLY A 348 -23.45 3.37 6.76
N ASP A 349 -23.70 3.28 5.47
CA ASP A 349 -22.77 3.62 4.40
C ASP A 349 -22.76 5.15 4.24
N ASN A 350 -22.22 5.85 5.25
CA ASN A 350 -22.26 7.31 5.31
C ASN A 350 -21.39 7.90 4.20
N ALA A 351 -21.94 8.82 3.41
CA ALA A 351 -21.16 9.54 2.42
C ALA A 351 -20.06 10.34 3.13
N MET A 352 -18.84 10.19 2.66
CA MET A 352 -17.67 10.81 3.26
C MET A 352 -16.72 11.41 2.23
N VAL A 353 -15.90 12.34 2.73
CA VAL A 353 -14.86 13.03 1.97
C VAL A 353 -13.69 13.33 2.88
N HIS A 354 -12.49 13.15 2.35
CA HIS A 354 -11.26 13.43 3.06
C HIS A 354 -10.82 14.87 2.78
N VAL A 355 -10.13 15.49 3.73
CA VAL A 355 -9.50 16.81 3.56
C VAL A 355 -8.09 16.75 4.13
N TRP A 356 -7.11 16.71 3.23
CA TRP A 356 -5.70 16.57 3.59
C TRP A 356 -5.12 17.88 4.13
N ILE A 357 -4.25 17.75 5.14
CA ILE A 357 -3.51 18.88 5.75
C ILE A 357 -1.99 18.77 5.51
N VAL A 358 -1.57 17.80 4.72
CA VAL A 358 -0.20 17.54 4.25
C VAL A 358 -0.22 17.35 2.73
N PRO A 359 0.94 17.38 2.05
CA PRO A 359 0.98 17.17 0.61
C PRO A 359 0.32 15.84 0.19
N HIS A 360 -0.47 15.88 -0.89
CA HIS A 360 -1.14 14.72 -1.45
C HIS A 360 -1.20 14.82 -2.98
N GLU A 361 -0.71 13.79 -3.67
CA GLU A 361 -0.58 13.75 -5.14
C GLU A 361 -1.91 13.81 -5.89
N CYS A 362 -2.96 13.19 -5.34
CA CYS A 362 -4.29 13.22 -5.93
C CYS A 362 -5.15 14.41 -5.43
N GLY A 363 -4.52 15.41 -4.81
CA GLY A 363 -5.16 16.64 -4.39
C GLY A 363 -5.76 16.65 -2.98
N PRO A 364 -6.37 17.78 -2.59
CA PRO A 364 -6.73 18.06 -1.19
C PRO A 364 -7.92 17.22 -0.71
N PHE A 365 -8.73 16.70 -1.63
CA PHE A 365 -9.94 15.92 -1.34
C PHE A 365 -9.81 14.41 -1.65
N ALA A 366 -8.58 13.94 -1.85
CA ALA A 366 -8.32 12.56 -2.23
C ALA A 366 -8.78 11.56 -1.16
N ALA A 367 -9.41 10.46 -1.58
CA ALA A 367 -9.68 9.32 -0.74
C ALA A 367 -8.39 8.57 -0.40
N LEU A 368 -8.44 7.70 0.60
CA LEU A 368 -7.38 6.71 0.79
C LEU A 368 -7.55 5.59 -0.24
N GLU A 369 -6.48 5.34 -0.98
CA GLU A 369 -6.42 4.29 -2.00
C GLU A 369 -5.97 2.93 -1.39
N GLY A 370 -6.28 1.82 -2.06
CA GLY A 370 -5.85 0.47 -1.67
C GLY A 370 -6.93 -0.42 -1.05
N VAL A 371 -6.51 -1.35 -0.17
CA VAL A 371 -7.35 -2.43 0.36
C VAL A 371 -8.46 -1.86 1.25
N GLY A 372 -9.66 -1.76 0.69
CA GLY A 372 -10.82 -1.14 1.33
C GLY A 372 -11.34 0.09 0.61
N ALA A 373 -10.80 0.46 -0.56
CA ALA A 373 -11.31 1.56 -1.38
C ALA A 373 -12.85 1.51 -1.46
N GLY A 374 -13.47 2.62 -1.06
CA GLY A 374 -14.91 2.79 -1.06
C GLY A 374 -15.50 2.91 -2.47
N SER A 375 -16.82 2.89 -2.57
CA SER A 375 -17.56 3.12 -3.81
C SER A 375 -18.05 4.56 -3.91
N ALA A 376 -18.13 5.08 -5.13
CA ALA A 376 -18.71 6.38 -5.45
C ALA A 376 -19.89 6.20 -6.42
N ILE A 377 -20.73 7.23 -6.55
CA ILE A 377 -21.84 7.22 -7.53
C ILE A 377 -21.35 7.24 -8.97
N VAL A 378 -20.22 7.90 -9.20
CA VAL A 378 -19.58 7.97 -10.52
C VAL A 378 -18.81 6.69 -10.81
N SER A 379 -18.55 6.42 -12.08
CA SER A 379 -17.70 5.30 -12.48
C SER A 379 -16.29 5.46 -11.91
N GLU A 380 -15.54 4.37 -11.76
CA GLU A 380 -14.15 4.45 -11.25
C GLU A 380 -13.25 5.35 -12.11
N ALA A 381 -13.46 5.39 -13.44
CA ALA A 381 -12.73 6.27 -14.35
C ALA A 381 -13.11 7.76 -14.20
N ASP A 382 -14.29 8.04 -13.64
CA ASP A 382 -14.81 9.39 -13.46
C ASP A 382 -14.57 9.93 -12.03
N ARG A 383 -13.96 9.13 -11.15
CA ARG A 383 -13.67 9.55 -9.78
C ARG A 383 -12.68 10.70 -9.76
N ARG A 384 -12.92 11.67 -8.87
CA ARG A 384 -12.06 12.84 -8.64
C ARG A 384 -11.43 12.87 -7.25
N ASP A 385 -11.68 11.83 -6.45
CA ASP A 385 -11.01 11.55 -5.18
C ASP A 385 -9.84 10.56 -5.33
N LYS A 386 -9.48 10.21 -6.56
CA LYS A 386 -8.32 9.38 -6.91
C LYS A 386 -7.43 10.12 -7.86
N CYS A 387 -6.16 9.70 -7.96
CA CYS A 387 -5.29 10.24 -8.98
C CYS A 387 -5.90 9.98 -10.36
N GLY A 388 -5.99 10.99 -11.21
CA GLY A 388 -6.51 10.81 -12.56
C GLY A 388 -5.60 9.89 -13.37
N ASP A 389 -6.14 9.24 -14.42
CA ASP A 389 -5.36 8.52 -15.42
C ASP A 389 -4.45 9.52 -16.16
N HIS A 390 -3.28 9.81 -15.60
CA HIS A 390 -2.27 10.62 -16.25
C HIS A 390 -1.31 9.67 -16.99
N THR A 391 -1.62 9.37 -18.24
CA THR A 391 -0.61 8.84 -19.17
C THR A 391 0.52 9.86 -19.28
N HIS A 392 1.69 9.54 -18.74
CA HIS A 392 2.89 10.33 -18.96
C HIS A 392 3.36 10.17 -20.43
N PRO A 393 3.57 11.25 -21.20
CA PRO A 393 4.33 11.15 -22.43
C PRO A 393 5.76 10.67 -22.11
N ALA A 394 6.25 9.79 -22.98
CA ALA A 394 7.41 8.91 -22.81
C ALA A 394 8.75 9.58 -22.49
#